data_AF-A0A7J8HLZ9-F1
#
_entry.id   AF-A0A7J8HLZ9-F1
#
_cell.length_a   1.000
_cell.length_b   1.000
_cell.length_c   1.000
_cell.angle_alpha   90.00
_cell.angle_beta   90.00
_cell.angle_gamma   90.00
#
_symmetry.space_group_name_H-M   'P 1'
#
loop_
_entity.id
_entity.type
_entity.pdbx_description
1 polymer ?
#
loop_
_entity_poly.entity_id
_entity_poly.type
_entity_poly.pdbx_seq_one_letter_code
_entity_poly.pdbx_strand_id
1 'polypeptide(L)'
;MNVLYWSNNKMFLLKKLYKHLHFFPRVSQRLMLLQQMESKFGAQNKEKASQIQAAETAFKRNLSLLKDIEAAEKSLQTRIQPVPLPKEVSLETLYWASVEEYIPKWEQFLLGRAPYPIGVENQNEA
;
A
#
# COMPACT_ATOMS: atom_id res chain seq x y z
N MET A 1 -51.13 -75.55 -11.38
CA MET A 1 -50.02 -74.90 -10.65
C MET A 1 -49.50 -73.66 -11.42
N ASN A 2 -50.38 -72.70 -11.75
CA ASN A 2 -50.03 -71.59 -12.67
C ASN A 2 -50.45 -70.18 -12.19
N VAL A 3 -51.48 -70.06 -11.35
CA VAL A 3 -52.06 -68.75 -10.98
C VAL A 3 -51.16 -67.94 -10.03
N LEU A 4 -50.56 -68.59 -9.03
CA LEU A 4 -49.62 -67.94 -8.09
C LEU A 4 -48.32 -67.49 -8.78
N TYR A 5 -47.81 -68.27 -9.74
CA TYR A 5 -46.62 -67.94 -10.51
C TYR A 5 -46.84 -66.70 -11.40
N TRP A 6 -48.01 -66.63 -12.04
CA TRP A 6 -48.41 -65.48 -12.87
C TRP A 6 -48.61 -64.20 -12.04
N SER A 7 -49.22 -64.33 -10.85
CA SER A 7 -49.39 -63.21 -9.91
C SER A 7 -48.05 -62.67 -9.42
N ASN A 8 -47.11 -63.55 -9.06
CA ASN A 8 -45.77 -63.15 -8.63
C ASN A 8 -44.97 -62.45 -9.74
N ASN A 9 -45.06 -62.94 -10.98
CA ASN A 9 -44.42 -62.28 -12.12
C ASN A 9 -45.02 -60.89 -12.39
N LYS A 10 -46.35 -60.75 -12.33
CA LYS A 10 -47.02 -59.45 -12.48
C LYS A 10 -46.60 -58.46 -11.39
N MET A 11 -46.52 -58.91 -10.14
CA MET A 11 -46.06 -58.08 -9.02
C MET A 11 -44.58 -57.69 -9.13
N PHE A 12 -43.72 -58.59 -9.62
CA PHE A 12 -42.31 -58.30 -9.88
C PHE A 12 -42.14 -57.24 -10.97
N LEU A 13 -42.88 -57.37 -12.09
CA LEU A 13 -42.87 -56.40 -13.18
C LEU A 13 -43.38 -55.02 -12.74
N LEU A 14 -44.45 -54.97 -11.92
CA LEU A 14 -44.96 -53.72 -11.35
C LEU A 14 -43.94 -53.03 -10.44
N LYS A 15 -43.25 -53.77 -9.57
CA LYS A 15 -42.17 -53.21 -8.73
C LYS A 15 -41.01 -52.69 -9.57
N LYS A 16 -40.63 -53.42 -10.64
CA LYS A 16 -39.57 -53.01 -11.57
C LYS A 16 -39.95 -51.73 -12.32
N LEU A 17 -41.18 -51.65 -12.83
CA LEU A 17 -41.72 -50.46 -13.49
C LEU A 17 -41.81 -49.27 -12.53
N TYR A 18 -42.29 -49.46 -11.30
CA TYR A 18 -42.36 -48.40 -10.29
C TYR A 18 -40.97 -47.85 -9.95
N LYS A 19 -39.98 -48.73 -9.77
CA LYS A 19 -38.58 -48.32 -9.53
C LYS A 19 -38.05 -47.52 -10.72
N HIS A 20 -38.31 -47.96 -11.95
CA HIS A 20 -37.85 -47.26 -13.14
C HIS A 20 -38.53 -45.91 -13.35
N LEU A 21 -39.84 -45.83 -13.12
CA LEU A 21 -40.64 -44.63 -13.38
C LEU A 21 -40.46 -43.56 -12.30
N HIS A 22 -40.30 -43.97 -11.04
CA HIS A 22 -40.30 -43.03 -9.92
C HIS A 22 -38.95 -42.94 -9.20
N PHE A 23 -38.21 -44.03 -9.03
CA PHE A 23 -36.99 -44.02 -8.23
C PHE A 23 -35.77 -43.54 -9.03
N PHE A 24 -35.55 -44.10 -10.23
CA PHE A 24 -34.39 -43.75 -11.05
C PHE A 24 -34.30 -42.25 -11.38
N PRO A 25 -35.36 -41.56 -11.86
CA PRO A 25 -35.28 -40.13 -12.18
C PRO A 25 -34.91 -39.27 -10.96
N ARG A 26 -35.44 -39.61 -9.78
CA ARG A 26 -35.11 -38.91 -8.52
C ARG A 26 -33.66 -39.09 -8.12
N VAL A 27 -33.11 -40.30 -8.29
CA VAL A 27 -31.70 -40.57 -8.01
C VAL A 27 -30.80 -39.88 -9.03
N SER A 28 -31.13 -39.93 -10.32
CA SER A 28 -30.38 -39.25 -11.38
C SER A 28 -30.33 -37.74 -11.19
N GLN A 29 -31.45 -37.10 -10.82
CA GLN A 29 -31.50 -35.67 -10.55
C GLN A 29 -30.61 -35.27 -9.37
N ARG A 30 -30.65 -36.04 -8.26
CA ARG A 30 -29.78 -35.81 -7.10
C ARG A 30 -28.31 -35.96 -7.45
N LEU A 31 -27.96 -36.99 -8.23
CA LEU A 31 -26.59 -37.22 -8.67
C LEU A 31 -26.07 -36.04 -9.51
N MET A 32 -26.87 -35.56 -10.46
CA MET A 32 -26.51 -34.43 -11.31
C MET A 32 -26.28 -33.15 -10.48
N LEU A 33 -27.16 -32.87 -9.52
CA LEU A 33 -27.02 -31.71 -8.63
C LEU A 33 -25.77 -31.80 -7.75
N LEU A 34 -25.47 -32.98 -7.21
CA LEU A 34 -24.26 -33.22 -6.40
C LEU A 34 -22.99 -32.96 -7.23
N GLN A 35 -22.92 -33.50 -8.44
CA GLN A 35 -21.79 -33.26 -9.34
C GLN A 35 -21.66 -31.78 -9.72
N GLN A 36 -22.77 -31.07 -9.89
CA GLN A 36 -22.75 -29.63 -10.15
C GLN A 36 -22.26 -28.84 -8.93
N MET A 37 -22.64 -29.23 -7.71
CA MET A 37 -22.14 -28.59 -6.48
C MET A 37 -20.65 -28.84 -6.28
N GLU A 38 -20.20 -30.07 -6.51
CA GLU A 38 -18.78 -30.44 -6.39
C GLU A 38 -17.90 -29.68 -7.38
N SER A 39 -18.32 -29.60 -8.64
CA SER A 39 -17.60 -28.83 -9.67
C SER A 39 -17.54 -27.33 -9.36
N LYS A 40 -18.66 -26.73 -8.94
CA LYS A 40 -18.70 -25.31 -8.52
C LYS A 40 -17.79 -25.05 -7.33
N PHE A 41 -17.82 -25.91 -6.32
CA PHE A 41 -16.97 -25.79 -5.14
C PHE A 41 -15.49 -25.92 -5.49
N GLY A 42 -15.14 -26.88 -6.35
CA GLY A 42 -13.77 -27.04 -6.84
C GLY A 42 -13.26 -25.80 -7.60
N ALA A 43 -14.10 -25.20 -8.45
CA ALA A 43 -13.75 -23.97 -9.17
C ALA A 43 -13.53 -22.79 -8.21
N GLN A 44 -14.45 -22.57 -7.25
CA GLN A 44 -14.32 -21.52 -6.24
C GLN A 44 -13.08 -21.68 -5.38
N ASN A 45 -12.71 -22.90 -5.00
CA ASN A 45 -11.50 -23.15 -4.20
C ASN A 45 -10.22 -22.82 -4.98
N LYS A 46 -10.17 -23.16 -6.27
CA LYS A 46 -9.04 -22.79 -7.13
C LYS A 46 -8.92 -21.28 -7.26
N GLU A 47 -10.03 -20.58 -7.49
CA GLU A 47 -10.06 -19.12 -7.58
C GLU A 47 -9.61 -18.48 -6.26
N LYS A 48 -10.14 -18.92 -5.12
CA LYS A 48 -9.72 -18.44 -3.80
C LYS A 48 -8.24 -18.67 -3.54
N ALA A 49 -7.71 -19.84 -3.90
CA ALA A 49 -6.27 -20.12 -3.76
C ALA A 49 -5.43 -19.16 -4.59
N SER A 50 -5.81 -18.89 -5.85
CA SER A 50 -5.15 -17.89 -6.70
C SER A 50 -5.24 -16.48 -6.12
N GLN A 51 -6.39 -16.07 -5.57
CA GLN A 51 -6.57 -14.77 -4.93
C GLN A 51 -5.69 -14.62 -3.68
N ILE A 52 -5.62 -15.65 -2.82
CA ILE A 52 -4.75 -15.66 -1.64
C ILE A 52 -3.29 -15.54 -2.05
N GLN A 53 -2.84 -16.30 -3.05
CA GLN A 53 -1.47 -16.22 -3.54
C GLN A 53 -1.13 -14.83 -4.11
N ALA A 54 -2.06 -14.23 -4.86
CA ALA A 54 -1.90 -12.88 -5.38
C ALA A 54 -1.82 -11.85 -4.25
N ALA A 55 -2.67 -11.97 -3.23
CA ALA A 55 -2.67 -11.10 -2.06
C ALA A 55 -1.36 -11.22 -1.25
N GLU A 56 -0.87 -12.43 -1.01
CA GLU A 56 0.41 -12.66 -0.33
C GLU A 56 1.59 -12.08 -1.11
N THR A 57 1.59 -12.24 -2.43
CA THR A 57 2.63 -11.68 -3.31
C THR A 57 2.61 -10.15 -3.29
N ALA A 58 1.42 -9.56 -3.39
CA ALA A 58 1.23 -8.11 -3.27
C ALA A 58 1.67 -7.60 -1.89
N PHE A 59 1.32 -8.31 -0.82
CA PHE A 59 1.73 -7.98 0.54
C PHE A 59 3.26 -7.96 0.70
N LYS A 60 3.95 -9.00 0.22
CA LYS A 60 5.43 -9.06 0.25
C LYS A 60 6.07 -7.90 -0.52
N ARG A 61 5.55 -7.59 -1.71
CA ARG A 61 6.00 -6.45 -2.51
C ARG A 61 5.80 -5.13 -1.77
N ASN A 62 4.60 -4.90 -1.24
CA ASN A 62 4.26 -3.67 -0.51
C ASN A 62 5.13 -3.49 0.73
N LEU A 63 5.42 -4.58 1.45
CA LEU A 63 6.32 -4.54 2.60
C LEU A 63 7.75 -4.14 2.21
N SER A 64 8.27 -4.62 1.08
CA SER A 64 9.58 -4.22 0.57
C SER A 64 9.60 -2.74 0.21
N LEU A 65 8.60 -2.29 -0.57
CA LEU A 65 8.50 -0.90 -0.99
C LEU A 65 8.40 0.05 0.21
N LEU A 66 7.66 -0.32 1.25
CA LEU A 66 7.55 0.48 2.47
C LEU A 66 8.91 0.67 3.14
N LYS A 67 9.73 -0.40 3.22
CA LYS A 67 11.09 -0.31 3.78
C LYS A 67 12.00 0.58 2.94
N ASP A 68 11.89 0.49 1.61
CA ASP A 68 12.68 1.31 0.70
C ASP A 68 12.31 2.80 0.83
N ILE A 69 11.01 3.10 0.98
CA ILE A 69 10.51 4.46 1.23
C ILE A 69 11.02 4.98 2.58
N GLU A 70 10.95 4.19 3.65
CA GLU A 70 11.44 4.58 4.97
C GLU A 70 12.96 4.85 4.94
N ALA A 71 13.72 4.04 4.20
CA ALA A 71 15.15 4.26 4.02
C ALA A 71 15.43 5.55 3.23
N ALA A 72 14.68 5.82 2.16
CA ALA A 72 14.79 7.05 1.39
C ALA A 72 14.43 8.28 2.23
N GLU A 73 13.37 8.20 3.04
CA GLU A 73 12.95 9.25 3.95
C GLU A 73 14.06 9.58 4.96
N LYS A 74 14.63 8.57 5.62
CA LYS A 74 15.76 8.77 6.55
C LYS A 74 16.96 9.42 5.85
N SER A 75 17.27 9.01 4.62
CA SER A 75 18.35 9.60 3.83
C SER A 75 18.08 11.06 3.46
N LEU A 76 16.82 11.43 3.19
CA LEU A 76 16.44 12.81 2.94
C LEU A 76 16.48 13.64 4.22
N GLN A 77 15.97 13.11 5.34
CA GLN A 77 16.03 13.80 6.63
C GLN A 77 17.47 14.13 7.02
N THR A 78 18.43 13.22 6.82
CA THR A 78 19.85 13.54 7.11
C THR A 78 20.43 14.63 6.21
N ARG A 79 19.92 14.79 4.98
CA ARG A 79 20.32 15.88 4.06
C ARG A 79 19.60 17.20 4.34
N ILE A 80 18.37 17.14 4.84
CA ILE A 80 17.51 18.29 5.12
C ILE A 80 17.78 18.87 6.50
N GLN A 81 18.40 18.10 7.42
CA GLN A 81 18.91 18.66 8.68
C GLN A 81 19.62 19.98 8.37
N PRO A 82 19.13 21.11 8.90
CA PRO A 82 19.61 22.42 8.54
C PRO A 82 21.00 22.57 9.13
N VAL A 83 21.99 22.10 8.38
CA VAL A 83 23.36 22.53 8.53
C VAL A 83 23.37 23.88 7.85
N PRO A 84 23.35 25.00 8.60
CA PRO A 84 23.45 26.31 7.97
C PRO A 84 24.71 26.29 7.11
N LEU A 85 24.56 26.67 5.84
CA LEU A 85 25.64 26.60 4.88
C LEU A 85 26.83 27.37 5.49
N PRO A 86 28.06 26.83 5.51
CA PRO A 86 29.20 27.50 6.14
C PRO A 86 29.39 28.95 5.67
N LYS A 87 28.97 29.22 4.43
CA LYS A 87 28.96 30.54 3.82
C LYS A 87 27.93 31.50 4.46
N GLU A 88 26.74 31.04 4.81
CA GLU A 88 25.73 31.85 5.52
C GLU A 88 26.17 32.16 6.95
N VAL A 89 26.70 31.17 7.68
CA VAL A 89 27.27 31.39 9.02
C VAL A 89 28.42 32.40 8.96
N SER A 90 29.26 32.34 7.92
CA SER A 90 30.34 33.31 7.74
C SER A 90 29.84 34.72 7.44
N LEU A 91 28.76 34.86 6.64
CA LEU A 91 28.20 36.16 6.30
C LEU A 91 27.48 36.80 7.49
N GLU A 92 26.73 36.01 8.26
CA GLU A 92 26.10 36.48 9.49
C GLU A 92 27.15 36.95 10.50
N THR A 93 28.22 36.17 10.68
CA THR A 93 29.34 36.54 11.55
C THR A 93 30.01 37.84 11.10
N LEU A 94 30.29 37.98 9.80
CA LEU A 94 30.89 39.19 9.23
C LEU A 94 29.96 40.39 9.33
N TYR A 95 28.66 40.19 9.15
CA TYR A 95 27.64 41.24 9.30
C TYR A 95 27.60 41.75 10.73
N TRP A 96 27.49 40.87 11.74
CA TRP A 96 27.48 41.28 13.14
C TRP A 96 28.79 41.96 13.56
N ALA A 97 29.94 41.47 13.10
CA ALA A 97 31.22 42.13 13.33
C ALA A 97 31.26 43.54 12.71
N SER A 98 30.73 43.71 11.50
CA SER A 98 30.60 45.03 10.87
C SER A 98 29.63 45.92 11.65
N VAL A 99 28.52 45.40 12.17
CA VAL A 99 27.60 46.19 12.99
C VAL A 99 28.29 46.70 14.24
N GLU A 100 29.01 45.83 14.97
CA GLU A 100 29.77 46.20 16.16
C GLU A 100 30.85 47.26 15.88
N GLU A 101 31.52 47.19 14.74
CA GLU A 101 32.53 48.17 14.34
C GLU A 101 31.93 49.56 14.06
N TYR A 102 30.72 49.61 13.52
CA TYR A 102 30.07 50.85 13.11
C TYR A 102 29.18 51.47 14.20
N ILE A 103 28.69 50.69 15.17
CA ILE A 103 27.87 51.21 16.30
C ILE A 103 28.50 52.45 16.96
N PRO A 104 29.80 52.48 17.33
CA PRO A 104 30.42 53.65 17.95
C PRO A 104 30.43 54.89 17.03
N LYS A 105 30.60 54.68 15.71
CA LYS A 105 30.60 55.77 14.71
C LYS A 105 29.21 56.39 14.61
N TRP A 106 28.17 55.55 14.59
CA TRP A 106 26.77 56.00 14.59
C TRP A 106 26.39 56.66 15.92
N GLU A 107 26.83 56.15 17.06
CA GLU A 107 26.55 56.73 18.37
C GLU A 107 27.09 58.17 18.47
N GLN A 108 28.32 58.42 18.04
CA GLN A 108 28.90 59.76 18.05
C GLN A 108 28.11 60.75 17.16
N PHE A 109 27.63 60.28 16.00
CA PHE A 109 26.79 61.09 15.12
C PHE A 109 25.42 61.38 15.73
N LEU A 110 24.74 60.36 16.25
CA LEU A 110 23.41 60.51 16.86
C LEU A 110 23.43 61.43 18.09
N LEU A 111 24.56 61.51 18.79
CA LEU A 111 24.79 62.44 19.90
C LEU A 111 25.20 63.86 19.46
N GLY A 112 25.27 64.13 18.16
CA GLY A 112 25.68 65.42 17.59
C GLY A 112 27.16 65.76 17.78
N ARG A 113 27.99 64.76 18.11
CA ARG A 113 29.43 64.91 18.39
C ARG A 113 30.29 64.66 17.16
N ALA A 114 29.73 64.09 16.10
CA ALA A 114 30.39 63.79 14.84
C ALA A 114 29.49 64.15 13.64
N PRO A 115 30.06 64.43 12.45
CA PRO A 115 29.30 64.57 11.21
C PRO A 115 28.72 63.22 10.75
N TYR A 116 27.80 63.25 9.79
CA TYR A 116 27.14 62.05 9.26
C TYR A 116 28.18 61.01 8.80
N PRO A 117 28.08 59.76 9.27
CA PRO A 117 28.96 58.70 8.82
C PRO A 117 28.60 58.36 7.37
N ILE A 118 29.35 58.92 6.43
CA ILE A 118 29.25 58.61 5.00
C ILE A 118 29.57 57.12 4.84
N GLY A 119 28.64 56.39 4.21
CA GLY A 119 28.87 55.01 3.83
C GLY A 119 30.13 54.95 2.97
N VAL A 120 31.13 54.20 3.43
CA VAL A 120 32.33 53.93 2.65
C VAL A 120 31.88 53.11 1.44
N GLU A 121 31.57 53.77 0.33
CA GLU A 121 31.65 53.13 -0.98
C GLU A 121 33.09 52.66 -1.13
N ASN A 122 33.24 51.34 -1.24
CA ASN A 122 34.52 50.65 -1.30
C ASN A 122 35.44 51.29 -2.35
N GLN A 123 36.43 52.07 -1.92
CA GLN A 123 37.52 52.56 -2.78
C GLN A 123 38.61 51.50 -3.00
N ASN A 124 38.26 50.21 -2.85
CA ASN A 124 39.17 49.10 -3.08
C ASN A 124 38.64 48.23 -4.24
N GLU A 125 38.60 48.79 -5.44
CA GLU A 125 38.79 48.02 -6.67
C GLU A 125 40.04 48.57 -7.36
N ALA A 126 41.16 47.87 -7.19
CA ALA A 126 42.39 48.03 -7.93
C ALA A 126 42.88 46.64 -8.34
#